data_AF-A0A3D5BK99-F1
#
_entry.id   AF-A0A3D5BK99-F1
#
_cell.length_a   1.000
_cell.length_b   1.000
_cell.length_c   1.000
_cell.angle_alpha   90.00
_cell.angle_beta   90.00
_cell.angle_gamma   90.00
#
_symmetry.space_group_name_H-M   'P 1'
#
loop_
_entity.id
_entity.type
_entity.pdbx_description
1 polymer ?
#
loop_
_entity_poly.entity_id
_entity_poly.type
_entity_poly.pdbx_seq_one_letter_code
_entity_poly.pdbx_strand_id
1 'polypeptide(L)'
;MHKLALSGLHILVVDDQRPFQVMLKGILKSLGMANIQFANSGEQALNRCSQTEFDLLFVDYNLGAGKNGRQLLEDLREKQLLKPSAIFIIVTGENTVSMVMSAVETEPDDYLIKPFSQSLLKTRLLKLQQKKQHLAALYEALYQHQSEDVIAECENEIAANGRYEQYCRRVLAETLLNQQNFPALEQLLGDSMQLRRPTWALLLSARARLQQQDYQSCTQLCDEIIEVNRLCAQALDIKCHCQLAQGDTAGAMQSINQAINIAPFQLGRQYLLLRVARQATSPLDMVQASKQIYELTRRTAKQDVMHLLNYIRTMLDAIGSLDEPAKRNKLQQETLLLLHRSQKDELALKDVDFERFEQLCMARLDAIEGRFHQAKKTADKVCDKMTGIEAETPDLVMLLMDIGEFEGADHFFARYSSHTTPDPVLADMLAQHQQQSEDKRQQLSTLNKAGMDRYQDGKYQEAMQLFEQALQVAPANTVAALNLIQAMLQVLESQQKHKSLALYQRCRQVFKTIEQALLMEHHQQRYNELQQQYQGYRHELKQSS
;
A
#
# COMPACT_ATOMS: atom_id res chain seq x y z
N MET A 1 -42.61 -33.74 -7.09
CA MET A 1 -41.83 -32.57 -7.52
C MET A 1 -41.79 -31.57 -6.38
N HIS A 2 -40.66 -31.42 -5.68
CA HIS A 2 -40.50 -30.34 -4.70
C HIS A 2 -40.66 -29.01 -5.44
N LYS A 3 -41.79 -28.33 -5.21
CA LYS A 3 -41.99 -26.94 -5.62
C LYS A 3 -40.96 -26.15 -4.82
N LEU A 4 -39.96 -25.64 -5.52
CA LEU A 4 -39.01 -24.67 -5.00
C LEU A 4 -39.81 -23.53 -4.35
N ALA A 5 -39.63 -23.29 -3.05
CA ALA A 5 -40.11 -22.08 -2.37
C ALA A 5 -39.24 -20.89 -2.79
N LEU A 6 -39.13 -20.66 -4.11
CA LEU A 6 -38.43 -19.52 -4.73
C LEU A 6 -39.43 -18.45 -5.19
N SER A 7 -40.74 -18.73 -5.08
CA SER A 7 -41.78 -17.77 -5.40
C SER A 7 -41.77 -16.66 -4.35
N GLY A 8 -41.34 -15.46 -4.77
CA GLY A 8 -41.28 -14.27 -3.91
C GLY A 8 -39.87 -13.73 -3.68
N LEU A 9 -38.81 -14.50 -3.95
CA LEU A 9 -37.44 -14.05 -3.76
C LEU A 9 -37.09 -12.87 -4.68
N HIS A 10 -36.46 -11.85 -4.10
CA HIS A 10 -35.90 -10.71 -4.82
C HIS A 10 -34.54 -11.08 -5.39
N ILE A 11 -34.41 -11.00 -6.71
CA ILE A 11 -33.22 -11.46 -7.42
C ILE A 11 -32.57 -10.29 -8.14
N LEU A 12 -31.26 -10.16 -8.00
CA LEU A 12 -30.46 -9.22 -8.77
C LEU A 12 -29.55 -9.99 -9.74
N VAL A 13 -29.65 -9.65 -11.03
CA VAL A 13 -28.71 -10.12 -12.06
C VAL A 13 -27.83 -8.95 -12.47
N VAL A 14 -26.53 -9.07 -12.26
CA VAL A 14 -25.52 -8.06 -12.55
C VAL A 14 -24.61 -8.60 -13.65
N ASP A 15 -24.71 -8.04 -14.85
CA ASP A 15 -23.93 -8.48 -16.02
C ASP A 15 -23.94 -7.36 -17.06
N ASP A 16 -22.80 -7.03 -17.68
CA ASP A 16 -22.73 -5.98 -18.69
C ASP A 16 -23.27 -6.43 -20.06
N GLN A 17 -23.48 -7.74 -20.26
CA GLN A 17 -23.99 -8.33 -21.48
C GLN A 17 -25.49 -8.60 -21.41
N ARG A 18 -26.26 -7.73 -22.06
CA ARG A 18 -27.72 -7.85 -22.16
C ARG A 18 -28.22 -9.23 -22.64
N PRO A 19 -27.58 -9.91 -23.62
CA PRO A 19 -28.01 -11.25 -24.04
C PRO A 19 -27.99 -12.28 -22.90
N PHE A 20 -26.97 -12.24 -22.03
CA PHE A 20 -26.86 -13.16 -20.90
C PHE A 20 -27.95 -12.87 -19.85
N GLN A 21 -28.19 -11.60 -19.52
CA GLN A 21 -29.29 -11.21 -18.63
C GLN A 21 -30.66 -11.75 -19.10
N VAL A 22 -30.94 -11.67 -20.40
CA VAL A 22 -32.20 -12.18 -20.99
C VAL A 22 -32.28 -13.70 -20.89
N MET A 23 -31.19 -14.40 -21.22
CA MET A 23 -31.13 -15.86 -21.12
C MET A 23 -31.31 -16.34 -19.68
N LEU A 24 -30.57 -15.76 -18.73
CA LEU A 24 -30.70 -16.10 -17.31
C LEU A 24 -32.09 -15.78 -16.78
N LYS A 25 -32.70 -14.64 -17.17
CA LYS A 25 -34.10 -14.33 -16.84
C LYS A 25 -35.06 -15.44 -17.30
N GLY A 26 -34.87 -15.98 -18.50
CA GLY A 26 -35.66 -17.09 -19.03
C GLY A 26 -35.54 -18.35 -18.17
N ILE A 27 -34.31 -18.71 -17.80
CA ILE A 27 -34.03 -19.84 -16.90
C ILE A 27 -34.66 -19.61 -15.50
N LEU A 28 -34.50 -18.43 -14.93
CA LEU A 28 -35.03 -18.12 -13.60
C LEU A 28 -36.57 -18.16 -13.59
N LYS A 29 -37.21 -17.60 -14.62
CA LYS A 29 -38.68 -17.64 -14.76
C LYS A 29 -39.22 -19.05 -14.91
N SER A 30 -38.55 -19.93 -15.67
CA SER A 30 -38.98 -21.33 -15.80
C SER A 30 -38.78 -22.14 -14.51
N LEU A 31 -37.95 -21.65 -13.59
CA LEU A 31 -37.83 -22.17 -12.22
C LEU A 31 -38.83 -21.56 -11.22
N GLY A 32 -39.72 -20.66 -11.67
CA GLY A 32 -40.77 -20.05 -10.84
C GLY A 32 -40.38 -18.74 -10.15
N MET A 33 -39.25 -18.14 -10.53
CA MET A 33 -38.78 -16.87 -9.97
C MET A 33 -39.25 -15.69 -10.83
N ALA A 34 -39.96 -14.73 -10.21
CA ALA A 34 -40.60 -13.62 -10.92
C ALA A 34 -39.97 -12.23 -10.64
N ASN A 35 -39.47 -11.99 -9.43
CA ASN A 35 -38.99 -10.68 -8.97
C ASN A 35 -37.52 -10.46 -9.34
N ILE A 36 -37.24 -10.28 -10.63
CA ILE A 36 -35.87 -10.16 -11.16
C ILE A 36 -35.58 -8.71 -11.55
N GLN A 37 -34.57 -8.11 -10.91
CA GLN A 37 -33.97 -6.82 -11.28
C GLN A 37 -32.63 -7.02 -12.00
N PHE A 38 -32.24 -6.03 -12.79
CA PHE A 38 -30.99 -6.05 -13.56
C PHE A 38 -30.11 -4.85 -13.20
N ALA A 39 -28.80 -5.09 -13.17
CA ALA A 39 -27.78 -4.07 -13.17
C ALA A 39 -26.73 -4.36 -14.25
N ASN A 40 -26.24 -3.32 -14.90
CA ASN A 40 -25.25 -3.42 -15.98
C ASN A 40 -23.83 -3.08 -15.51
N SER A 41 -23.66 -2.67 -14.25
CA SER A 41 -22.36 -2.39 -13.63
C SER A 41 -22.41 -2.67 -12.12
N GLY A 42 -21.24 -2.79 -11.50
CA GLY A 42 -21.13 -2.98 -10.05
C GLY A 42 -21.69 -1.79 -9.26
N GLU A 43 -21.50 -0.56 -9.74
CA GLU A 43 -22.03 0.66 -9.11
C GLU A 43 -23.56 0.69 -9.12
N GLN A 44 -24.17 0.31 -10.25
CA GLN A 44 -25.62 0.22 -10.33
C GLN A 44 -26.17 -0.88 -9.41
N ALA A 45 -25.48 -2.02 -9.32
CA ALA A 45 -25.85 -3.09 -8.42
C ALA A 45 -25.77 -2.64 -6.96
N LEU A 46 -24.69 -1.95 -6.57
CA LEU A 46 -24.51 -1.42 -5.22
C LEU A 46 -25.62 -0.44 -4.83
N ASN A 47 -25.99 0.49 -5.72
CA ASN A 47 -27.11 1.43 -5.50
C ASN A 47 -28.46 0.70 -5.37
N ARG A 48 -28.68 -0.37 -6.14
CA ARG A 48 -29.88 -1.20 -5.96
C ARG A 48 -29.90 -1.89 -4.61
N CYS A 49 -28.79 -2.48 -4.17
CA CYS A 49 -28.69 -3.14 -2.87
C CYS A 49 -28.87 -2.17 -1.70
N SER A 50 -28.55 -0.88 -1.86
CA SER A 50 -28.84 0.14 -0.83
C SER A 50 -30.31 0.55 -0.75
N GLN A 51 -31.12 0.22 -1.76
CA GLN A 51 -32.55 0.57 -1.82
C GLN A 51 -33.46 -0.64 -1.61
N THR A 52 -32.96 -1.85 -1.88
CA THR A 52 -33.75 -3.07 -1.87
C THR A 52 -32.87 -4.23 -1.42
N GLU A 53 -33.36 -5.02 -0.48
CA GLU A 53 -32.70 -6.26 -0.09
C GLU A 53 -32.94 -7.36 -1.14
N PHE A 54 -31.89 -8.08 -1.48
CA PHE A 54 -31.94 -9.19 -2.43
C PHE A 54 -31.64 -10.53 -1.74
N ASP A 55 -32.42 -11.56 -2.08
CA ASP A 55 -32.22 -12.94 -1.65
C ASP A 55 -31.15 -13.67 -2.45
N LEU A 56 -31.03 -13.33 -3.72
CA LEU A 56 -30.17 -14.04 -4.66
C LEU A 56 -29.54 -13.07 -5.64
N LEU A 57 -28.22 -13.10 -5.71
CA LEU A 57 -27.43 -12.25 -6.58
C LEU A 57 -26.63 -13.13 -7.54
N PHE A 58 -26.84 -12.93 -8.84
CA PHE A 58 -25.98 -13.46 -9.90
C PHE A 58 -25.13 -12.33 -10.40
N VAL A 59 -23.83 -12.40 -10.16
CA VAL A 59 -22.90 -11.31 -10.46
C VAL A 59 -21.83 -11.81 -11.41
N ASP A 60 -21.76 -11.20 -12.59
CA ASP A 60 -20.66 -11.46 -13.49
C ASP A 60 -19.34 -11.02 -12.87
N TYR A 61 -18.28 -11.81 -13.04
CA TYR A 61 -16.98 -11.41 -12.53
C TYR A 61 -16.49 -10.15 -13.25
N ASN A 62 -16.63 -10.07 -14.57
CA ASN A 62 -16.14 -8.96 -15.37
C ASN A 62 -17.28 -8.01 -15.78
N LEU A 63 -17.46 -6.91 -15.07
CA LEU A 63 -18.53 -5.93 -15.31
C LEU A 63 -18.07 -4.75 -16.18
N GLY A 64 -17.16 -5.01 -17.11
CA GLY A 64 -16.63 -4.01 -18.03
C GLY A 64 -15.92 -2.85 -17.32
N ALA A 65 -16.30 -1.62 -17.67
CA ALA A 65 -15.70 -0.42 -17.10
C ALA A 65 -16.34 -0.08 -15.74
N GLY A 66 -15.82 -0.65 -14.65
CA GLY A 66 -16.26 -0.31 -13.30
C GLY A 66 -15.68 -1.22 -12.23
N LYS A 67 -16.40 -1.36 -11.11
CA LYS A 67 -16.23 -2.43 -10.11
C LYS A 67 -16.47 -3.80 -10.75
N ASN A 68 -15.58 -4.75 -10.51
CA ASN A 68 -15.78 -6.15 -10.88
C ASN A 68 -16.62 -6.91 -9.83
N GLY A 69 -17.02 -8.15 -10.12
CA GLY A 69 -17.90 -8.93 -9.24
C GLY A 69 -17.30 -9.24 -7.86
N ARG A 70 -15.97 -9.38 -7.77
CA ARG A 70 -15.25 -9.54 -6.50
C ARG A 70 -15.35 -8.28 -5.64
N GLN A 71 -15.01 -7.14 -6.22
CA GLN A 71 -15.07 -5.83 -5.57
C GLN A 71 -16.49 -5.49 -5.11
N LEU A 72 -17.51 -5.88 -5.89
CA LEU A 72 -18.90 -5.71 -5.49
C LEU A 72 -19.25 -6.55 -4.25
N LEU A 73 -18.81 -7.81 -4.17
CA LEU A 73 -19.07 -8.66 -3.00
C LEU A 73 -18.43 -8.08 -1.73
N GLU A 74 -17.20 -7.59 -1.84
CA GLU A 74 -16.49 -6.92 -0.73
C GLU A 74 -17.26 -5.68 -0.26
N ASP A 75 -17.62 -4.78 -1.19
CA ASP A 75 -18.38 -3.57 -0.89
C ASP A 75 -19.73 -3.87 -0.23
N LEU A 76 -20.44 -4.91 -0.70
CA LEU A 76 -21.74 -5.29 -0.13
C LEU A 76 -21.62 -5.83 1.30
N ARG A 77 -20.56 -6.59 1.59
CA ARG A 77 -20.28 -7.09 2.95
C ARG A 77 -19.88 -5.95 3.88
N GLU A 78 -18.94 -5.11 3.45
CA GLU A 78 -18.43 -3.99 4.27
C GLU A 78 -19.51 -2.95 4.57
N LYS A 79 -20.41 -2.69 3.62
CA LYS A 79 -21.54 -1.77 3.81
C LYS A 79 -22.77 -2.43 4.42
N GLN A 80 -22.69 -3.71 4.81
CA GLN A 80 -23.80 -4.47 5.37
C GLN A 80 -25.04 -4.52 4.47
N LEU A 81 -24.86 -4.40 3.15
CA LEU A 81 -25.92 -4.41 2.13
C LEU A 81 -26.25 -5.81 1.61
N LEU A 82 -25.55 -6.83 2.10
CA LEU A 82 -25.84 -8.23 1.82
C LEU A 82 -26.42 -8.87 3.08
N LYS A 83 -27.70 -9.24 3.04
CA LYS A 83 -28.34 -9.90 4.17
C LYS A 83 -27.74 -11.29 4.44
N PRO A 84 -27.79 -11.80 5.68
CA PRO A 84 -27.12 -13.07 6.06
C PRO A 84 -27.59 -14.28 5.26
N SER A 85 -28.90 -14.31 4.97
CA SER A 85 -29.56 -15.38 4.23
C SER A 85 -29.38 -15.29 2.72
N ALA A 86 -28.81 -14.20 2.19
CA ALA A 86 -28.62 -14.03 0.76
C ALA A 86 -27.64 -15.06 0.20
N ILE A 87 -27.88 -15.44 -1.05
CA ILE A 87 -27.00 -16.28 -1.85
C ILE A 87 -26.32 -15.40 -2.89
N PHE A 88 -25.00 -15.31 -2.83
CA PHE A 88 -24.19 -14.59 -3.81
C PHE A 88 -23.43 -15.57 -4.70
N ILE A 89 -23.75 -15.57 -6.00
CA ILE A 89 -23.11 -16.43 -6.98
C ILE A 89 -22.30 -15.58 -7.95
N ILE A 90 -21.00 -15.86 -8.03
CA ILE A 90 -20.16 -15.32 -9.10
C ILE A 90 -20.41 -16.15 -10.36
N VAL A 91 -20.69 -15.48 -11.46
CA VAL A 91 -20.83 -16.07 -12.78
C VAL A 91 -19.69 -15.53 -13.65
N THR A 92 -19.09 -16.32 -14.53
CA THR A 92 -18.05 -15.78 -15.42
C THR A 92 -17.87 -16.61 -16.69
N GLY A 93 -17.45 -15.96 -17.77
CA GLY A 93 -16.99 -16.62 -18.99
C GLY A 93 -15.50 -17.00 -18.95
N GLU A 94 -14.74 -16.50 -17.98
CA GLU A 94 -13.31 -16.80 -17.85
C GLU A 94 -13.10 -18.10 -17.09
N ASN A 95 -12.33 -19.01 -17.68
CA ASN A 95 -12.04 -20.35 -17.14
C ASN A 95 -10.55 -20.55 -16.83
N THR A 96 -9.76 -19.48 -16.76
CA THR A 96 -8.35 -19.56 -16.37
C THR A 96 -8.26 -19.91 -14.88
N VAL A 97 -7.28 -20.74 -14.53
CA VAL A 97 -7.08 -21.17 -13.13
C VAL A 97 -6.91 -19.96 -12.21
N SER A 98 -6.16 -18.94 -12.64
CA SER A 98 -5.91 -17.75 -11.82
C SER A 98 -7.16 -16.97 -11.44
N MET A 99 -8.10 -16.84 -12.38
CA MET A 99 -9.38 -16.17 -12.16
C MET A 99 -10.31 -16.99 -11.29
N VAL A 100 -10.40 -18.30 -11.53
CA VAL A 100 -11.19 -19.22 -10.71
C VAL A 100 -10.70 -19.18 -9.26
N MET A 101 -9.39 -19.34 -9.06
CA MET A 101 -8.80 -19.36 -7.72
C MET A 101 -9.00 -18.02 -6.99
N SER A 102 -8.79 -16.89 -7.67
CA SER A 102 -9.04 -15.56 -7.08
C SER A 102 -10.51 -15.35 -6.69
N ALA A 103 -11.45 -15.80 -7.53
CA ALA A 103 -12.88 -15.71 -7.23
C ALA A 103 -13.28 -16.60 -6.04
N VAL A 104 -12.72 -17.81 -5.96
CA VAL A 104 -12.95 -18.75 -4.84
C VAL A 104 -12.43 -18.19 -3.52
N GLU A 105 -11.27 -17.52 -3.53
CA GLU A 105 -10.70 -16.89 -2.32
C GLU A 105 -11.54 -15.74 -1.75
N THR A 106 -12.45 -15.17 -2.55
CA THR A 106 -13.42 -14.16 -2.08
C THR A 106 -14.61 -14.82 -1.32
N GLU A 107 -14.65 -16.16 -1.30
CA GLU A 107 -15.69 -16.97 -0.67
C GLU A 107 -17.13 -16.57 -1.05
N PRO A 108 -17.49 -16.55 -2.36
CA PRO A 108 -18.91 -16.49 -2.75
C PRO A 108 -19.63 -17.78 -2.31
N ASP A 109 -20.97 -17.76 -2.28
CA ASP A 109 -21.74 -18.96 -1.94
C ASP A 109 -21.62 -20.05 -3.02
N ASP A 110 -21.47 -19.66 -4.29
CA ASP A 110 -21.09 -20.57 -5.38
C ASP A 110 -20.43 -19.80 -6.55
N TYR A 111 -19.83 -20.56 -7.45
CA TYR A 111 -19.17 -20.04 -8.65
C TYR A 111 -19.62 -20.85 -9.89
N LEU A 112 -20.06 -20.15 -10.94
CA LEU A 112 -20.60 -20.74 -12.17
C LEU A 112 -19.85 -20.26 -13.41
N ILE A 113 -19.38 -21.22 -14.22
CA ILE A 113 -18.75 -20.94 -15.52
C ILE A 113 -19.83 -20.93 -16.61
N LYS A 114 -19.81 -19.90 -17.46
CA LYS A 114 -20.68 -19.76 -18.64
C LYS A 114 -20.13 -20.64 -19.79
N PRO A 115 -20.99 -21.29 -20.60
CA PRO A 115 -22.43 -21.47 -20.41
C PRO A 115 -22.75 -22.61 -19.43
N PHE A 116 -23.90 -22.52 -18.75
CA PHE A 116 -24.40 -23.57 -17.85
C PHE A 116 -25.84 -23.95 -18.16
N SER A 117 -26.24 -25.17 -17.81
CA SER A 117 -27.59 -25.67 -18.03
C SER A 117 -28.55 -25.23 -16.91
N GLN A 118 -29.84 -25.16 -17.24
CA GLN A 118 -30.90 -24.95 -16.26
C GLN A 118 -30.89 -26.01 -15.14
N SER A 119 -30.60 -27.28 -15.48
CA SER A 119 -30.57 -28.38 -14.51
C SER A 119 -29.42 -28.23 -13.51
N LEU A 120 -28.24 -27.82 -13.98
CA LEU A 120 -27.10 -27.53 -13.11
C LEU A 120 -27.43 -26.37 -12.16
N LEU A 121 -27.92 -25.24 -12.69
CA LEU A 121 -28.28 -24.08 -11.87
C LEU A 121 -29.33 -24.44 -10.81
N LYS A 122 -30.39 -25.15 -11.20
CA LYS A 122 -31.44 -25.60 -10.26
C LYS A 122 -30.87 -26.44 -9.13
N THR A 123 -29.97 -27.36 -9.45
CA THR A 123 -29.35 -28.26 -8.47
C THR A 123 -28.47 -27.49 -7.48
N ARG A 124 -27.68 -26.53 -7.97
CA ARG A 124 -26.86 -25.66 -7.13
C ARG A 124 -27.70 -24.79 -6.19
N LEU A 125 -28.72 -24.10 -6.73
CA LEU A 125 -29.61 -23.25 -5.94
C LEU A 125 -30.33 -24.03 -4.84
N LEU A 126 -30.84 -25.22 -5.13
CA LEU A 126 -31.48 -26.08 -4.13
C LEU A 126 -30.55 -26.40 -2.96
N LYS A 127 -29.30 -26.75 -3.26
CA LYS A 127 -28.30 -27.11 -2.24
C LYS A 127 -27.93 -25.90 -1.37
N LEU A 128 -27.77 -24.73 -1.98
CA LEU A 128 -27.43 -23.48 -1.28
C LEU A 128 -28.59 -22.99 -0.41
N GLN A 129 -29.81 -22.99 -0.94
CA GLN A 129 -31.00 -22.61 -0.20
C GLN A 129 -31.21 -23.52 1.02
N GLN A 130 -31.09 -24.84 0.85
CA GLN A 130 -31.20 -25.79 1.96
C GLN A 130 -30.15 -25.52 3.04
N LYS A 131 -28.90 -25.21 2.64
CA LYS A 131 -27.83 -24.87 3.58
C LYS A 131 -28.13 -23.57 4.35
N LYS A 132 -28.51 -22.50 3.65
CA LYS A 132 -28.80 -21.19 4.24
C LYS A 132 -30.00 -21.25 5.20
N GLN A 133 -31.03 -22.03 4.86
CA GLN A 133 -32.19 -22.23 5.73
C GLN A 133 -31.85 -23.05 6.98
N HIS A 134 -31.09 -24.13 6.82
CA HIS A 134 -30.69 -24.98 7.94
C HIS A 134 -29.77 -24.24 8.92
N LEU A 135 -28.82 -23.45 8.40
CA LEU A 135 -27.83 -22.72 9.20
C LEU A 135 -28.19 -21.24 9.40
N ALA A 136 -29.48 -20.88 9.39
CA ALA A 136 -29.92 -19.49 9.44
C ALA A 136 -29.42 -18.75 10.69
N ALA A 137 -29.53 -19.39 11.87
CA ALA A 137 -29.04 -18.83 13.14
C ALA A 137 -27.52 -18.58 13.11
N LEU A 138 -26.75 -19.53 12.59
CA LEU A 138 -25.30 -19.38 12.42
C LEU A 138 -24.95 -18.22 11.48
N TYR A 139 -25.64 -18.09 10.35
CA TYR A 139 -25.39 -16.98 9.42
C TYR A 139 -25.73 -15.62 10.03
N GLU A 140 -26.80 -15.54 10.84
CA GLU A 140 -27.14 -14.32 11.58
C GLU A 140 -26.07 -13.97 12.62
N ALA A 141 -25.64 -14.94 13.43
CA ALA A 141 -24.58 -14.74 14.42
C ALA A 141 -23.25 -14.29 13.78
N LEU A 142 -22.89 -14.86 12.62
CA LEU A 142 -21.72 -14.43 11.83
C LEU A 142 -21.84 -12.99 11.35
N TYR A 143 -23.03 -12.57 10.91
CA TYR A 143 -23.28 -11.21 10.44
C TYR A 143 -23.28 -10.18 11.57
N GLN A 144 -23.81 -10.54 12.74
CA GLN A 144 -23.78 -9.70 13.95
C GLN A 144 -22.43 -9.73 14.68
N HIS A 145 -21.45 -10.48 14.17
CA HIS A 145 -20.13 -10.69 14.78
C HIS A 145 -20.18 -11.21 16.24
N GLN A 146 -21.19 -12.02 16.56
CA GLN A 146 -21.40 -12.59 17.89
C GLN A 146 -20.66 -13.93 18.01
N SER A 147 -19.39 -13.90 18.43
CA SER A 147 -18.56 -15.11 18.45
C SER A 147 -19.08 -16.22 19.39
N GLU A 148 -19.71 -15.87 20.51
CA GLU A 148 -20.27 -16.87 21.45
C GLU A 148 -21.43 -17.65 20.82
N ASP A 149 -22.35 -16.96 20.16
CA ASP A 149 -23.48 -17.57 19.45
C ASP A 149 -23.00 -18.42 18.26
N VAL A 150 -21.97 -17.96 17.53
CA VAL A 150 -21.34 -18.74 16.46
C VAL A 150 -20.77 -20.05 17.00
N ILE A 151 -20.09 -20.03 18.14
CA ILE A 151 -19.53 -21.23 18.78
C ILE A 151 -20.65 -22.18 19.17
N ALA A 152 -21.68 -21.69 19.88
CA ALA A 152 -22.80 -22.51 20.33
C ALA A 152 -23.54 -23.19 19.19
N GLU A 153 -23.86 -22.46 18.11
CA GLU A 153 -24.54 -23.02 16.94
C GLU A 153 -23.66 -24.05 16.21
N CYS A 154 -22.34 -23.81 16.13
CA CYS A 154 -21.43 -24.79 15.54
C CYS A 154 -21.34 -26.07 16.37
N GLU A 155 -21.19 -25.96 17.69
CA GLU A 155 -21.12 -27.10 18.61
C GLU A 155 -22.40 -27.93 18.58
N ASN A 156 -23.57 -27.30 18.52
CA ASN A 156 -24.85 -27.97 18.41
C ASN A 156 -24.97 -28.81 17.12
N GLU A 157 -24.63 -28.23 15.96
CA GLU A 157 -24.66 -28.96 14.68
C GLU A 157 -23.63 -30.11 14.65
N ILE A 158 -22.47 -29.91 15.28
CA ILE A 158 -21.43 -30.94 15.39
C ILE A 158 -21.88 -32.10 16.28
N ALA A 159 -22.43 -31.80 17.47
CA ALA A 159 -22.92 -32.81 18.40
C ALA A 159 -24.08 -33.63 17.81
N ALA A 160 -24.92 -32.99 16.99
CA ALA A 160 -26.02 -33.65 16.28
C ALA A 160 -25.56 -34.57 15.13
N ASN A 161 -24.26 -34.59 14.79
CA ASN A 161 -23.72 -35.20 13.56
C ASN A 161 -24.52 -34.74 12.32
N GLY A 162 -24.81 -33.43 12.29
CA GLY A 162 -25.65 -32.83 11.27
C GLY A 162 -25.02 -32.87 9.89
N ARG A 163 -25.85 -32.66 8.86
CA ARG A 163 -25.41 -32.71 7.45
C ARG A 163 -24.28 -31.71 7.16
N TYR A 164 -24.21 -30.62 7.91
CA TYR A 164 -23.25 -29.54 7.70
C TYR A 164 -22.15 -29.49 8.77
N GLU A 165 -21.98 -30.55 9.56
CA GLU A 165 -20.96 -30.67 10.61
C GLU A 165 -19.57 -30.19 10.15
N GLN A 166 -19.09 -30.64 8.99
CA GLN A 166 -17.74 -30.27 8.49
C GLN A 166 -17.60 -28.78 8.20
N TYR A 167 -18.68 -28.12 7.77
CA TYR A 167 -18.70 -26.67 7.60
C TYR A 167 -18.67 -25.97 8.96
N CYS A 168 -19.47 -26.42 9.93
CA CYS A 168 -19.47 -25.87 11.29
C CYS A 168 -18.14 -26.09 12.01
N ARG A 169 -17.47 -27.24 11.84
CA ARG A 169 -16.11 -27.46 12.38
C ARG A 169 -15.11 -26.43 11.84
N ARG A 170 -15.16 -26.15 10.53
CA ARG A 170 -14.30 -25.11 9.92
C ARG A 170 -14.59 -23.73 10.51
N VAL A 171 -15.87 -23.33 10.58
CA VAL A 171 -16.28 -22.02 11.11
C VAL A 171 -15.91 -21.88 12.59
N LEU A 172 -16.12 -22.92 13.38
CA LEU A 172 -15.69 -22.98 14.78
C LEU A 172 -14.18 -22.82 14.91
N ALA A 173 -13.40 -23.55 14.12
CA ALA A 173 -11.95 -23.43 14.11
C ALA A 173 -11.46 -22.02 13.70
N GLU A 174 -12.08 -21.41 12.69
CA GLU A 174 -11.81 -20.01 12.30
C GLU A 174 -12.12 -19.04 13.44
N THR A 175 -13.23 -19.24 14.16
CA THR A 175 -13.65 -18.41 15.29
C THR A 175 -12.70 -18.54 16.47
N LEU A 176 -12.31 -19.77 16.84
CA LEU A 176 -11.35 -20.04 17.91
C LEU A 176 -9.96 -19.48 17.59
N LEU A 177 -9.52 -19.58 16.33
CA LEU A 177 -8.27 -18.98 15.87
C LEU A 177 -8.29 -17.45 16.02
N ASN A 178 -9.39 -16.79 15.63
CA ASN A 178 -9.55 -15.35 15.77
C ASN A 178 -9.56 -14.91 17.25
N GLN A 179 -10.10 -15.73 18.15
CA GLN A 179 -10.06 -15.53 19.60
C GLN A 179 -8.72 -15.93 20.25
N GLN A 180 -7.76 -16.46 19.48
CA GLN A 180 -6.48 -16.99 19.97
C GLN A 180 -6.63 -18.10 21.03
N ASN A 181 -7.76 -18.81 21.02
CA ASN A 181 -7.99 -19.96 21.91
C ASN A 181 -7.34 -21.22 21.31
N PHE A 182 -6.01 -21.24 21.29
CA PHE A 182 -5.22 -22.32 20.71
C PHE A 182 -5.48 -23.71 21.31
N PRO A 183 -5.67 -23.88 22.63
CA PRO A 183 -5.92 -25.21 23.19
C PRO A 183 -7.21 -25.85 22.65
N ALA A 184 -8.31 -25.10 22.61
CA ALA A 184 -9.58 -25.58 22.07
C ALA A 184 -9.48 -25.84 20.55
N LEU A 185 -8.77 -24.96 19.83
CA LEU A 185 -8.52 -25.11 18.40
C LEU A 185 -7.74 -26.38 18.08
N GLU A 186 -6.64 -26.65 18.80
CA GLU A 186 -5.80 -27.82 18.58
C GLU A 186 -6.55 -29.13 18.86
N GLN A 187 -7.42 -29.15 19.88
CA GLN A 187 -8.30 -30.28 20.13
C GLN A 187 -9.25 -30.53 18.94
N LEU A 188 -9.96 -29.50 18.49
CA LEU A 188 -10.92 -29.60 17.37
C LEU A 188 -10.26 -30.02 16.05
N LEU A 189 -9.07 -29.48 15.76
CA LEU A 189 -8.30 -29.82 14.57
C LEU A 189 -7.70 -31.22 14.68
N GLY A 190 -7.24 -31.63 15.86
CA GLY A 190 -6.78 -32.99 16.16
C GLY A 190 -7.82 -34.04 15.80
N ASP A 191 -9.06 -33.85 16.25
CA ASP A 191 -10.19 -34.74 15.94
C ASP A 191 -10.46 -34.83 14.42
N SER A 192 -10.35 -33.69 13.73
CA SER A 192 -10.56 -33.60 12.27
C SER A 192 -9.43 -34.23 11.45
N MET A 193 -8.20 -34.23 11.98
CA MET A 193 -7.00 -34.74 11.32
C MET A 193 -6.89 -36.27 11.37
N GLN A 194 -7.43 -36.94 12.39
CA GLN A 194 -7.34 -38.40 12.53
C GLN A 194 -8.06 -39.20 11.42
N LEU A 195 -9.02 -38.59 10.73
CA LEU A 195 -9.88 -39.28 9.78
C LEU A 195 -9.54 -38.99 8.30
N ARG A 196 -9.27 -37.73 7.94
CA ARG A 196 -9.15 -37.30 6.52
C ARG A 196 -8.15 -36.17 6.23
N ARG A 197 -7.47 -35.62 7.25
CA ARG A 197 -6.55 -34.44 7.14
C ARG A 197 -7.00 -33.40 6.10
N PRO A 198 -8.21 -32.81 6.24
CA PRO A 198 -8.73 -31.92 5.21
C PRO A 198 -7.89 -30.64 5.09
N THR A 199 -7.75 -30.11 3.87
CA THR A 199 -6.90 -28.94 3.58
C THR A 199 -7.22 -27.72 4.45
N TRP A 200 -8.50 -27.46 4.74
CA TRP A 200 -8.90 -26.35 5.60
C TRP A 200 -8.37 -26.49 7.03
N ALA A 201 -8.32 -27.72 7.58
CA ALA A 201 -7.82 -27.98 8.93
C ALA A 201 -6.30 -27.81 8.99
N LEU A 202 -5.58 -28.26 7.96
CA LEU A 202 -4.14 -28.05 7.83
C LEU A 202 -3.81 -26.56 7.70
N LEU A 203 -4.57 -25.81 6.90
CA LEU A 203 -4.39 -24.35 6.75
C LEU A 203 -4.60 -23.62 8.08
N LEU A 204 -5.68 -23.94 8.82
CA LEU A 204 -5.93 -23.32 10.13
C LEU A 204 -4.88 -23.71 11.16
N SER A 205 -4.39 -24.97 11.13
CA SER A 205 -3.25 -25.40 11.95
C SER A 205 -1.99 -24.60 11.63
N ALA A 206 -1.66 -24.41 10.34
CA ALA A 206 -0.51 -23.63 9.91
C ALA A 206 -0.62 -22.16 10.33
N ARG A 207 -1.81 -21.56 10.21
CA ARG A 207 -2.08 -20.19 10.72
C ARG A 207 -1.92 -20.09 12.24
N ALA A 208 -2.40 -21.08 12.99
CA ALA A 208 -2.22 -21.14 14.45
C ALA A 208 -0.73 -21.19 14.81
N ARG A 209 0.05 -22.05 14.15
CA ARG A 209 1.51 -22.17 14.34
C ARG A 209 2.23 -20.86 14.00
N LEU A 210 1.83 -20.18 12.93
CA LEU A 210 2.37 -18.87 12.56
C LEU A 210 2.12 -17.82 13.66
N GLN A 211 0.90 -17.77 14.24
CA GLN A 211 0.61 -16.85 15.37
C GLN A 211 1.39 -17.19 16.63
N GLN A 212 1.63 -18.48 16.89
CA GLN A 212 2.48 -18.96 17.99
C GLN A 212 3.98 -18.82 17.72
N GLN A 213 4.39 -18.28 16.56
CA GLN A 213 5.78 -18.14 16.11
C GLN A 213 6.53 -19.48 15.96
N ASP A 214 5.80 -20.59 15.83
CA ASP A 214 6.36 -21.92 15.52
C ASP A 214 6.53 -22.06 14.00
N TYR A 215 7.54 -21.36 13.47
CA TYR A 215 7.77 -21.25 12.03
C TYR A 215 8.21 -22.57 11.37
N GLN A 216 8.86 -23.47 12.13
CA GLN A 216 9.30 -24.76 11.61
C GLN A 216 8.10 -25.68 11.35
N SER A 217 7.24 -25.88 12.35
CA SER A 217 6.03 -26.69 12.19
C SER A 217 5.05 -26.06 11.19
N CYS A 218 4.93 -24.73 11.19
CA CYS A 218 4.19 -23.97 10.15
C CYS A 218 4.62 -24.37 8.74
N THR A 219 5.93 -24.33 8.47
CA THR A 219 6.47 -24.58 7.13
C THR A 219 6.23 -26.02 6.69
N GLN A 220 6.39 -26.99 7.58
CA GLN A 220 6.11 -28.40 7.30
C GLN A 220 4.63 -28.63 6.92
N LEU A 221 3.70 -28.01 7.64
CA LEU A 221 2.27 -28.09 7.31
C LEU A 221 1.97 -27.45 5.95
N CYS A 222 2.59 -26.31 5.64
CA CYS A 222 2.44 -25.67 4.33
C CYS A 222 2.97 -26.57 3.20
N ASP A 223 4.13 -27.21 3.39
CA ASP A 223 4.70 -28.13 2.40
C ASP A 223 3.79 -29.34 2.16
N GLU A 224 3.24 -29.94 3.22
CA GLU A 224 2.23 -31.01 3.12
C GLU A 224 1.02 -30.56 2.28
N ILE A 225 0.50 -29.36 2.53
CA ILE A 225 -0.64 -28.82 1.77
C ILE A 225 -0.30 -28.64 0.30
N ILE A 226 0.88 -28.08 0.00
CA ILE A 226 1.31 -27.78 -1.38
C ILE A 226 1.56 -29.06 -2.18
N GLU A 227 2.08 -30.11 -1.52
CA GLU A 227 2.26 -31.43 -2.14
C GLU A 227 0.91 -32.04 -2.57
N VAL A 228 -0.10 -31.95 -1.72
CA VAL A 228 -1.45 -32.48 -1.99
C VAL A 228 -2.22 -31.58 -2.97
N ASN A 229 -2.12 -30.27 -2.82
CA ASN A 229 -2.83 -29.29 -3.64
C ASN A 229 -1.92 -28.11 -4.02
N ARG A 230 -1.30 -28.23 -5.19
CA ARG A 230 -0.41 -27.20 -5.77
C ARG A 230 -1.10 -25.85 -6.06
N LEU A 231 -2.44 -25.81 -6.07
CA LEU A 231 -3.21 -24.59 -6.29
C LEU A 231 -3.60 -23.89 -4.98
N CYS A 232 -3.08 -24.31 -3.82
CA CYS A 232 -3.37 -23.67 -2.55
C CYS A 232 -2.48 -22.43 -2.33
N ALA A 233 -2.87 -21.27 -2.90
CA ALA A 233 -2.13 -20.02 -2.73
C ALA A 233 -2.02 -19.59 -1.25
N GLN A 234 -3.04 -19.84 -0.43
CA GLN A 234 -3.03 -19.52 1.00
C GLN A 234 -1.91 -20.24 1.79
N ALA A 235 -1.56 -21.47 1.42
CA ALA A 235 -0.44 -22.18 2.06
C ALA A 235 0.90 -21.54 1.70
N LEU A 236 1.05 -21.07 0.46
CA LEU A 236 2.22 -20.32 0.01
C LEU A 236 2.33 -18.96 0.69
N ASP A 237 1.20 -18.26 0.91
CA ASP A 237 1.16 -17.01 1.67
C ASP A 237 1.66 -17.21 3.11
N ILE A 238 1.17 -18.25 3.80
CA ILE A 238 1.59 -18.59 5.19
C ILE A 238 3.06 -18.99 5.21
N LYS A 239 3.51 -19.82 4.25
CA LYS A 239 4.92 -20.21 4.13
C LYS A 239 5.82 -19.00 3.92
N CYS A 240 5.41 -18.07 3.05
CA CYS A 240 6.13 -16.81 2.81
C CYS A 240 6.28 -15.99 4.11
N HIS A 241 5.22 -15.87 4.92
CA HIS A 241 5.32 -15.24 6.24
C HIS A 241 6.33 -15.93 7.17
N CYS A 242 6.31 -17.27 7.23
CA CYS A 242 7.24 -18.06 8.05
C CYS A 242 8.70 -17.86 7.56
N GLN A 243 8.94 -17.81 6.25
CA GLN A 243 10.26 -17.55 5.66
C GLN A 243 10.78 -16.13 5.93
N LEU A 244 9.93 -15.10 5.79
CA LEU A 244 10.29 -13.72 6.14
C LEU A 244 10.70 -13.58 7.61
N ALA A 245 9.95 -14.22 8.51
CA ALA A 245 10.26 -14.19 9.95
C ALA A 245 11.60 -14.87 10.28
N GLN A 246 12.02 -15.85 9.47
CA GLN A 246 13.30 -16.54 9.59
C GLN A 246 14.44 -15.83 8.85
N GLY A 247 14.17 -14.73 8.12
CA GLY A 247 15.15 -14.02 7.30
C GLY A 247 15.46 -14.68 5.94
N ASP A 248 14.69 -15.69 5.53
CA ASP A 248 14.81 -16.33 4.20
C ASP A 248 14.06 -15.52 3.13
N THR A 249 14.64 -14.38 2.73
CA THR A 249 14.03 -13.49 1.74
C THR A 249 13.93 -14.14 0.35
N ALA A 250 14.90 -14.98 -0.01
CA ALA A 250 14.93 -15.65 -1.32
C ALA A 250 13.80 -16.69 -1.43
N GLY A 251 13.64 -17.53 -0.40
CA GLY A 251 12.52 -18.46 -0.33
C GLY A 251 11.17 -17.76 -0.23
N ALA A 252 11.09 -16.66 0.53
CA ALA A 252 9.87 -15.85 0.59
C ALA A 252 9.47 -15.28 -0.78
N MET A 253 10.43 -14.77 -1.56
CA MET A 253 10.21 -14.31 -2.94
C MET A 253 9.71 -15.43 -3.86
N GLN A 254 10.26 -16.63 -3.71
CA GLN A 254 9.81 -17.78 -4.50
C GLN A 254 8.36 -18.16 -4.15
N SER A 255 8.03 -18.27 -2.86
CA SER A 255 6.70 -18.65 -2.38
C SER A 255 5.64 -17.63 -2.82
N ILE A 256 5.90 -16.33 -2.66
CA ILE A 256 4.93 -15.29 -3.02
C ILE A 256 4.69 -15.20 -4.53
N ASN A 257 5.73 -15.38 -5.35
CA ASN A 257 5.59 -15.41 -6.80
C ASN A 257 4.75 -16.60 -7.26
N GLN A 258 4.90 -17.77 -6.63
CA GLN A 258 4.04 -18.92 -6.87
C GLN A 258 2.59 -18.62 -6.48
N ALA A 259 2.36 -17.99 -5.32
CA ALA A 259 1.02 -17.63 -4.86
C ALA A 259 0.33 -16.65 -5.83
N ILE A 260 1.06 -15.64 -6.33
CA ILE A 260 0.53 -14.67 -7.30
C ILE A 260 0.18 -15.31 -8.64
N ASN A 261 0.98 -16.27 -9.12
CA ASN A 261 0.65 -17.02 -10.33
C ASN A 261 -0.65 -17.82 -10.20
N ILE A 262 -0.97 -18.28 -8.98
CA ILE A 262 -2.19 -19.04 -8.69
C ILE A 262 -3.38 -18.12 -8.47
N ALA A 263 -3.25 -17.04 -7.71
CA ALA A 263 -4.35 -16.12 -7.41
C ALA A 263 -3.81 -14.68 -7.28
N PRO A 264 -3.77 -13.90 -8.37
CA PRO A 264 -3.13 -12.58 -8.33
C PRO A 264 -3.99 -11.49 -7.68
N PHE A 265 -5.31 -11.65 -7.58
CA PHE A 265 -6.22 -10.53 -7.29
C PHE A 265 -6.61 -10.38 -5.81
N GLN A 266 -5.83 -10.94 -4.88
CA GLN A 266 -6.03 -10.79 -3.45
C GLN A 266 -5.20 -9.63 -2.89
N LEU A 267 -5.87 -8.67 -2.26
CA LEU A 267 -5.22 -7.45 -1.76
C LEU A 267 -4.12 -7.76 -0.71
N GLY A 268 -4.41 -8.62 0.26
CA GLY A 268 -3.44 -9.02 1.29
C GLY A 268 -2.15 -9.64 0.72
N ARG A 269 -2.28 -10.38 -0.39
CA ARG A 269 -1.15 -11.00 -1.09
C ARG A 269 -0.27 -9.96 -1.78
N GLN A 270 -0.85 -8.90 -2.33
CA GLN A 270 -0.09 -7.82 -2.94
C GLN A 270 0.69 -7.00 -1.90
N TYR A 271 0.13 -6.78 -0.70
CA TYR A 271 0.89 -6.21 0.42
C TYR A 271 2.05 -7.12 0.85
N LEU A 272 1.81 -8.44 0.91
CA LEU A 272 2.87 -9.39 1.22
C LEU A 272 4.00 -9.34 0.17
N LEU A 273 3.67 -9.34 -1.14
CA LEU A 273 4.67 -9.16 -2.20
C LEU A 273 5.44 -7.86 -2.02
N LEU A 274 4.76 -6.73 -1.78
CA LEU A 274 5.43 -5.44 -1.60
C LEU A 274 6.43 -5.48 -0.44
N ARG A 275 6.05 -6.10 0.68
CA ARG A 275 6.94 -6.29 1.84
C ARG A 275 8.15 -7.17 1.52
N VAL A 276 7.93 -8.32 0.86
CA VAL A 276 9.02 -9.23 0.48
C VAL A 276 9.96 -8.55 -0.51
N ALA A 277 9.42 -7.88 -1.53
CA ALA A 277 10.19 -7.17 -2.56
C ALA A 277 11.04 -6.05 -1.95
N ARG A 278 10.52 -5.33 -0.95
CA ARG A 278 11.29 -4.31 -0.21
C ARG A 278 12.47 -4.94 0.53
N GLN A 279 12.26 -6.04 1.26
CA GLN A 279 13.36 -6.75 1.93
C GLN A 279 14.36 -7.37 0.96
N ALA A 280 13.90 -7.82 -0.21
CA ALA A 280 14.74 -8.35 -1.28
C ALA A 280 15.48 -7.25 -2.07
N THR A 281 15.18 -5.97 -1.82
CA THR A 281 15.66 -4.83 -2.61
C THR A 281 15.37 -5.01 -4.11
N SER A 282 14.16 -5.48 -4.46
CA SER A 282 13.71 -5.66 -5.85
C SER A 282 12.77 -4.53 -6.28
N PRO A 283 13.30 -3.43 -6.88
CA PRO A 283 12.52 -2.23 -7.16
C PRO A 283 11.36 -2.46 -8.14
N LEU A 284 11.54 -3.34 -9.13
CA LEU A 284 10.50 -3.62 -10.12
C LEU A 284 9.34 -4.43 -9.52
N ASP A 285 9.64 -5.39 -8.63
CA ASP A 285 8.61 -6.17 -7.94
C ASP A 285 7.82 -5.28 -6.97
N MET A 286 8.48 -4.32 -6.30
CA MET A 286 7.81 -3.30 -5.48
C MET A 286 6.83 -2.48 -6.31
N VAL A 287 7.27 -1.97 -7.47
CA VAL A 287 6.42 -1.20 -8.40
C VAL A 287 5.23 -2.04 -8.88
N GLN A 288 5.46 -3.30 -9.24
CA GLN A 288 4.40 -4.21 -9.69
C GLN A 288 3.37 -4.45 -8.59
N ALA A 289 3.80 -4.74 -7.36
CA ALA A 289 2.92 -4.98 -6.22
C ALA A 289 2.09 -3.72 -5.90
N SER A 290 2.73 -2.56 -5.81
CA SER A 290 2.06 -1.30 -5.49
C SER A 290 1.08 -0.87 -6.59
N LYS A 291 1.40 -1.16 -7.87
CA LYS A 291 0.47 -0.99 -8.99
C LYS A 291 -0.77 -1.88 -8.82
N GLN A 292 -0.60 -3.16 -8.48
CA GLN A 292 -1.72 -4.08 -8.27
C GLN A 292 -2.59 -3.66 -7.09
N ILE A 293 -2.00 -3.21 -5.97
CA ILE A 293 -2.75 -2.65 -4.84
C ILE A 293 -3.64 -1.48 -5.31
N TYR A 294 -3.07 -0.53 -6.05
CA TYR A 294 -3.83 0.59 -6.61
C TYR A 294 -4.94 0.12 -7.57
N GLU A 295 -4.64 -0.76 -8.52
CA GLU A 295 -5.63 -1.28 -9.48
C GLU A 295 -6.80 -2.01 -8.79
N LEU A 296 -6.51 -2.79 -7.76
CA LEU A 296 -7.51 -3.55 -6.99
C LEU A 296 -8.39 -2.65 -6.12
N THR A 297 -7.89 -1.50 -5.67
CA THR A 297 -8.58 -0.62 -4.70
C THR A 297 -9.26 0.58 -5.34
N ARG A 298 -8.76 1.08 -6.49
CA ARG A 298 -9.21 2.32 -7.17
C ARG A 298 -10.72 2.44 -7.37
N ARG A 299 -11.47 1.34 -7.35
CA ARG A 299 -12.92 1.34 -7.58
C ARG A 299 -13.74 0.73 -6.44
N THR A 300 -13.13 0.39 -5.33
CA THR A 300 -13.80 -0.24 -4.17
C THR A 300 -14.24 0.79 -3.13
N ALA A 301 -14.98 0.37 -2.11
CA ALA A 301 -15.19 1.17 -0.90
C ALA A 301 -13.87 1.53 -0.20
N LYS A 302 -12.80 0.76 -0.43
CA LYS A 302 -11.41 1.03 0.01
C LYS A 302 -10.63 1.93 -0.93
N GLN A 303 -11.31 2.71 -1.78
CA GLN A 303 -10.64 3.71 -2.61
C GLN A 303 -10.02 4.75 -1.68
N ASP A 304 -8.74 4.54 -1.40
CA ASP A 304 -7.89 5.43 -0.65
C ASP A 304 -6.90 6.08 -1.61
N VAL A 305 -6.87 7.41 -1.62
CA VAL A 305 -5.91 8.20 -2.38
C VAL A 305 -4.48 7.78 -2.04
N MET A 306 -4.23 7.30 -0.82
CA MET A 306 -2.94 6.81 -0.38
C MET A 306 -2.40 5.67 -1.23
N HIS A 307 -3.23 4.79 -1.81
CA HIS A 307 -2.73 3.74 -2.70
C HIS A 307 -2.15 4.29 -4.00
N LEU A 308 -2.75 5.36 -4.55
CA LEU A 308 -2.21 6.05 -5.71
C LEU A 308 -0.90 6.76 -5.36
N LEU A 309 -0.89 7.52 -4.25
CA LEU A 309 0.31 8.23 -3.80
C LEU A 309 1.46 7.26 -3.51
N ASN A 310 1.18 6.16 -2.80
CA ASN A 310 2.18 5.13 -2.49
C ASN A 310 2.66 4.39 -3.75
N TYR A 311 1.81 4.20 -4.76
CA TYR A 311 2.28 3.69 -6.05
C TYR A 311 3.26 4.65 -6.72
N ILE A 312 2.95 5.95 -6.76
CA ILE A 312 3.86 6.98 -7.30
C ILE A 312 5.16 7.05 -6.49
N ARG A 313 5.09 7.09 -5.16
CA ARG A 313 6.25 7.07 -4.26
C ARG A 313 7.14 5.85 -4.53
N THR A 314 6.55 4.66 -4.63
CA THR A 314 7.30 3.42 -4.96
C THR A 314 8.01 3.51 -6.31
N MET A 315 7.39 4.13 -7.32
CA MET A 315 8.05 4.35 -8.61
C MET A 315 9.25 5.29 -8.49
N LEU A 316 9.14 6.38 -7.71
CA LEU A 316 10.25 7.30 -7.48
C LEU A 316 11.42 6.61 -6.76
N ASP A 317 11.14 5.83 -5.72
CA ASP A 317 12.15 5.05 -4.98
C ASP A 317 12.85 4.03 -5.91
N ALA A 318 12.07 3.38 -6.79
CA ALA A 318 12.59 2.46 -7.80
C ALA A 318 13.45 3.16 -8.85
N ILE A 319 13.09 4.36 -9.31
CA ILE A 319 13.90 5.15 -10.25
C ILE A 319 15.26 5.49 -9.63
N GLY A 320 15.29 5.86 -8.34
CA GLY A 320 16.52 6.18 -7.61
C GLY A 320 17.45 4.99 -7.38
N SER A 321 16.91 3.77 -7.32
CA SER A 321 17.68 2.54 -7.02
C SER A 321 18.04 1.71 -8.26
N LEU A 322 17.41 1.93 -9.42
CA LEU A 322 17.68 1.19 -10.64
C LEU A 322 18.99 1.61 -11.29
N ASP A 323 19.94 0.68 -11.46
CA ASP A 323 21.21 0.94 -12.14
C ASP A 323 21.09 1.04 -13.68
N GLU A 324 20.16 0.27 -14.27
CA GLU A 324 19.99 0.20 -15.73
C GLU A 324 19.29 1.44 -16.30
N PRO A 325 19.97 2.28 -17.13
CA PRO A 325 19.39 3.54 -17.60
C PRO A 325 18.13 3.37 -18.45
N ALA A 326 18.05 2.29 -19.24
CA ALA A 326 16.88 2.02 -20.08
C ALA A 326 15.62 1.74 -19.25
N LYS A 327 15.75 0.94 -18.18
CA LYS A 327 14.65 0.65 -17.25
C LYS A 327 14.27 1.89 -16.45
N ARG A 328 15.26 2.64 -15.97
CA ARG A 328 15.07 3.91 -15.24
C ARG A 328 14.29 4.92 -16.07
N ASN A 329 14.71 5.18 -17.31
CA ASN A 329 14.06 6.14 -18.22
C ASN A 329 12.63 5.71 -18.56
N LYS A 330 12.39 4.42 -18.79
CA LYS A 330 11.04 3.88 -19.03
C LYS A 330 10.13 4.13 -17.83
N LEU A 331 10.59 3.79 -16.63
CA LEU A 331 9.82 3.97 -15.39
C LEU A 331 9.55 5.44 -15.09
N GLN A 332 10.51 6.32 -15.37
CA GLN A 332 10.33 7.77 -15.27
C GLN A 332 9.25 8.27 -16.23
N GLN A 333 9.25 7.85 -17.50
CA GLN A 333 8.19 8.20 -18.45
C GLN A 333 6.81 7.70 -18.00
N GLU A 334 6.73 6.47 -17.50
CA GLU A 334 5.48 5.92 -16.94
C GLU A 334 4.99 6.72 -15.72
N THR A 335 5.91 7.16 -14.86
CA THR A 335 5.61 7.99 -13.68
C THR A 335 5.03 9.35 -14.08
N LEU A 336 5.66 10.04 -15.04
CA LEU A 336 5.18 11.33 -15.55
C LEU A 336 3.79 11.21 -16.21
N LEU A 337 3.55 10.13 -16.96
CA LEU A 337 2.24 9.85 -17.54
C LEU A 337 1.17 9.60 -16.48
N LEU A 338 1.52 8.91 -15.39
CA LEU A 338 0.59 8.65 -14.29
C LEU A 338 0.23 9.94 -13.54
N LEU A 339 1.22 10.78 -13.21
CA LEU A 339 1.00 12.09 -12.58
C LEU A 339 0.02 12.94 -13.41
N HIS A 340 0.31 13.08 -14.71
CA HIS A 340 -0.52 13.89 -15.60
C HIS A 340 -1.97 13.37 -15.74
N ARG A 341 -2.16 12.04 -15.74
CA ARG A 341 -3.50 11.44 -15.80
C ARG A 341 -4.27 11.62 -14.49
N SER A 342 -3.58 11.53 -13.37
CA SER A 342 -4.17 11.58 -12.04
C SER A 342 -4.71 12.97 -11.69
N GLN A 343 -4.08 14.04 -12.21
CA GLN A 343 -4.55 15.42 -12.05
C GLN A 343 -6.00 15.64 -12.52
N LYS A 344 -6.51 14.79 -13.44
CA LYS A 344 -7.86 14.91 -14.02
C LYS A 344 -8.93 14.12 -13.25
N ASP A 345 -8.57 13.41 -12.19
CA ASP A 345 -9.46 12.53 -11.44
C ASP A 345 -9.96 13.21 -10.13
N GLU A 346 -10.79 14.24 -10.28
CA GLU A 346 -11.25 15.11 -9.17
C GLU A 346 -11.97 14.34 -8.03
N LEU A 347 -12.65 13.23 -8.34
CA LEU A 347 -13.40 12.44 -7.36
C LEU A 347 -12.49 11.68 -6.39
N ALA A 348 -11.27 11.32 -6.81
CA ALA A 348 -10.31 10.57 -5.99
C ALA A 348 -9.42 11.46 -5.10
N LEU A 349 -9.40 12.77 -5.35
CA LEU A 349 -8.40 13.72 -4.81
C LEU A 349 -8.98 14.71 -3.79
N LYS A 350 -10.19 14.48 -3.29
CA LYS A 350 -10.98 15.48 -2.54
C LYS A 350 -10.26 16.11 -1.33
N ASP A 351 -9.33 15.37 -0.71
CA ASP A 351 -8.61 15.77 0.50
C ASP A 351 -7.08 15.91 0.29
N VAL A 352 -6.61 15.97 -0.96
CA VAL A 352 -5.18 16.08 -1.30
C VAL A 352 -4.95 17.22 -2.28
N ASP A 353 -4.00 18.11 -1.96
CA ASP A 353 -3.49 19.09 -2.93
C ASP A 353 -2.56 18.36 -3.92
N PHE A 354 -3.18 17.77 -4.95
CA PHE A 354 -2.45 16.95 -5.91
C PHE A 354 -1.44 17.76 -6.74
N GLU A 355 -1.70 19.06 -6.96
CA GLU A 355 -0.75 19.94 -7.64
C GLU A 355 0.53 20.09 -6.82
N ARG A 356 0.40 20.26 -5.50
CA ARG A 356 1.55 20.31 -4.58
C ARG A 356 2.27 18.98 -4.48
N PHE A 357 1.53 17.88 -4.41
CA PHE A 357 2.10 16.53 -4.46
C PHE A 357 2.90 16.30 -5.76
N GLU A 358 2.35 16.68 -6.92
CA GLU A 358 3.04 16.60 -8.21
C GLU A 358 4.34 17.45 -8.22
N GLN A 359 4.30 18.67 -7.69
CA GLN A 359 5.49 19.52 -7.55
C GLN A 359 6.58 18.85 -6.70
N LEU A 360 6.22 18.21 -5.60
CA LEU A 360 7.15 17.45 -4.75
C LEU A 360 7.69 16.21 -5.47
N CYS A 361 6.86 15.46 -6.21
CA CYS A 361 7.33 14.35 -7.03
C CYS A 361 8.36 14.78 -8.09
N MET A 362 8.11 15.91 -8.77
CA MET A 362 9.05 16.48 -9.74
C MET A 362 10.36 16.92 -9.08
N ALA A 363 10.30 17.50 -7.89
CA ALA A 363 11.49 17.87 -7.12
C ALA A 363 12.29 16.64 -6.65
N ARG A 364 11.63 15.54 -6.29
CA ARG A 364 12.30 14.26 -5.98
C ARG A 364 13.01 13.68 -7.21
N LEU A 365 12.40 13.76 -8.40
CA LEU A 365 13.10 13.40 -9.66
C LEU A 365 14.33 14.28 -9.91
N ASP A 366 14.23 15.60 -9.67
CA ASP A 366 15.38 16.51 -9.75
C ASP A 366 16.49 16.10 -8.77
N ALA A 367 16.15 15.70 -7.54
CA ALA A 367 17.11 15.21 -6.55
C ALA A 367 17.80 13.91 -7.00
N ILE A 368 17.03 12.94 -7.53
CA ILE A 368 17.57 11.68 -8.08
C ILE A 368 18.55 11.94 -9.24
N GLU A 369 18.27 12.95 -10.06
CA GLU A 369 19.15 13.36 -11.18
C GLU A 369 20.30 14.28 -10.74
N GLY A 370 20.46 14.54 -9.44
CA GLY A 370 21.55 15.35 -8.87
C GLY A 370 21.35 16.86 -8.98
N ARG A 371 20.17 17.34 -9.41
CA ARG A 371 19.81 18.77 -9.46
C ARG A 371 19.33 19.29 -8.10
N PHE A 372 20.16 19.13 -7.07
CA PHE A 372 19.79 19.42 -5.68
C PHE A 372 19.31 20.86 -5.44
N HIS A 373 19.90 21.86 -6.09
CA HIS A 373 19.47 23.26 -5.93
C HIS A 373 18.09 23.54 -6.54
N GLN A 374 17.75 22.88 -7.65
CA GLN A 374 16.43 23.01 -8.26
C GLN A 374 15.37 22.32 -7.39
N ALA A 375 15.68 21.10 -6.93
CA ALA A 375 14.87 20.35 -6.00
C ALA A 375 14.58 21.16 -4.71
N LYS A 376 15.63 21.76 -4.12
CA LYS A 376 15.53 22.63 -2.95
C LYS A 376 14.62 23.83 -3.18
N LYS A 377 14.81 24.55 -4.29
CA LYS A 377 13.97 25.72 -4.62
C LYS A 377 12.48 25.36 -4.72
N THR A 378 12.15 24.16 -5.19
CA THR A 378 10.76 23.68 -5.20
C THR A 378 10.29 23.32 -3.79
N ALA A 379 11.12 22.64 -2.99
CA ALA A 379 10.81 22.34 -1.58
C ALA A 379 10.48 23.62 -0.79
N ASP A 380 11.32 24.65 -0.90
CA ASP A 380 11.16 25.93 -0.21
C ASP A 380 9.82 26.61 -0.55
N LYS A 381 9.48 26.68 -1.84
CA LYS A 381 8.19 27.23 -2.31
C LYS A 381 6.97 26.46 -1.81
N VAL A 382 7.12 25.14 -1.62
CA VAL A 382 6.06 24.28 -1.10
C VAL A 382 5.92 24.52 0.40
N CYS A 383 7.02 24.51 1.16
CA CYS A 383 7.05 24.80 2.60
C CYS A 383 6.29 26.09 2.95
N ASP A 384 6.48 27.15 2.17
CA ASP A 384 5.80 28.46 2.36
C ASP A 384 4.27 28.37 2.37
N LYS A 385 3.72 27.43 1.60
CA LYS A 385 2.28 27.26 1.43
C LYS A 385 1.68 26.27 2.43
N MET A 386 2.52 25.46 3.09
CA MET A 386 2.08 24.45 4.04
C MET A 386 1.73 25.07 5.39
N THR A 387 0.44 25.31 5.60
CA THR A 387 -0.07 25.88 6.86
C THR A 387 -0.47 24.80 7.88
N GLY A 388 -0.69 23.56 7.42
CA GLY A 388 -1.18 22.43 8.21
C GLY A 388 -0.35 21.16 8.06
N ILE A 389 -0.94 20.02 8.47
CA ILE A 389 -0.43 18.69 8.14
C ILE A 389 -1.29 18.18 7.01
N GLU A 390 -0.66 18.07 5.84
CA GLU A 390 -1.32 17.72 4.59
C GLU A 390 -0.82 16.34 4.13
N ALA A 391 -1.54 15.70 3.22
CA ALA A 391 -1.27 14.31 2.79
C ALA A 391 0.10 14.14 2.09
N GLU A 392 0.63 15.23 1.53
CA GLU A 392 1.89 15.35 0.82
C GLU A 392 3.09 15.73 1.71
N THR A 393 2.86 16.01 3.01
CA THR A 393 3.94 16.27 3.99
C THR A 393 5.04 15.19 3.97
N PRO A 394 4.72 13.89 3.90
CA PRO A 394 5.74 12.84 3.79
C PRO A 394 6.66 12.99 2.57
N ASP A 395 6.13 13.47 1.45
CA ASP A 395 6.91 13.67 0.22
C ASP A 395 7.90 14.82 0.35
N LEU A 396 7.52 15.87 1.08
CA LEU A 396 8.44 16.94 1.46
C LEU A 396 9.53 16.40 2.41
N VAL A 397 9.17 15.59 3.41
CA VAL A 397 10.15 14.98 4.32
C VAL A 397 11.17 14.13 3.56
N MET A 398 10.70 13.24 2.69
CA MET A 398 11.59 12.40 1.85
C MET A 398 12.49 13.26 0.96
N LEU A 399 11.93 14.28 0.30
CA LEU A 399 12.70 15.23 -0.51
C LEU A 399 13.80 15.93 0.28
N LEU A 400 13.48 16.44 1.49
CA LEU A 400 14.43 17.12 2.36
C LEU A 400 15.56 16.19 2.80
N MET A 401 15.26 14.92 3.10
CA MET A 401 16.28 13.89 3.38
C MET A 401 17.19 13.66 2.15
N ASP A 402 16.60 13.52 0.96
CA ASP A 402 17.31 13.24 -0.29
C ASP A 402 18.29 14.37 -0.64
N ILE A 403 17.86 15.64 -0.52
CA ILE A 403 18.72 16.81 -0.79
C ILE A 403 19.70 17.12 0.36
N GLY A 404 19.52 16.52 1.54
CA GLY A 404 20.40 16.69 2.71
C GLY A 404 20.03 17.87 3.63
N GLU A 405 18.77 18.30 3.62
CA GLU A 405 18.21 19.31 4.54
C GLU A 405 17.56 18.63 5.77
N PHE A 406 18.41 18.00 6.58
CA PHE A 406 17.99 17.13 7.68
C PHE A 406 17.20 17.84 8.78
N GLU A 407 17.57 19.07 9.13
CA GLU A 407 16.88 19.85 10.18
C GLU A 407 15.43 20.15 9.78
N GLY A 408 15.21 20.51 8.51
CA GLY A 408 13.88 20.68 7.95
C GLY A 408 13.11 19.36 7.88
N ALA A 409 13.76 18.29 7.44
CA ALA A 409 13.14 16.96 7.40
C ALA A 409 12.62 16.53 8.78
N ASP A 410 13.44 16.69 9.83
CA ASP A 410 13.08 16.33 11.20
C ASP A 410 11.93 17.18 11.74
N HIS A 411 11.92 18.48 11.43
CA HIS A 411 10.84 19.40 11.80
C HIS A 411 9.49 18.96 11.23
N PHE A 412 9.42 18.72 9.92
CA PHE A 412 8.19 18.29 9.26
C PHE A 412 7.78 16.86 9.63
N PHE A 413 8.76 15.96 9.83
CA PHE A 413 8.48 14.59 10.27
C PHE A 413 7.89 14.54 11.68
N ALA A 414 8.43 15.31 12.63
CA ALA A 414 7.90 15.42 13.99
C ALA A 414 6.47 16.02 13.99
N ARG A 415 6.24 17.02 13.15
CA ARG A 415 4.90 17.61 12.97
C ARG A 415 3.91 16.57 12.42
N TYR A 416 4.28 15.83 11.38
CA TYR A 416 3.43 14.80 10.77
C TYR A 416 3.11 13.66 11.75
N SER A 417 4.13 13.05 12.36
CA SER A 417 3.99 11.90 13.26
C SER A 417 3.22 12.18 14.54
N SER A 418 3.16 13.44 14.99
CA SER A 418 2.39 13.83 16.18
C SER A 418 0.87 13.95 15.94
N HIS A 419 0.43 14.06 14.68
CA HIS A 419 -1.00 14.25 14.37
C HIS A 419 -1.57 13.16 13.46
N THR A 420 -0.72 12.41 12.76
CA THR A 420 -1.13 11.42 11.77
C THR A 420 -0.33 10.13 11.95
N THR A 421 -1.04 9.00 12.04
CA THR A 421 -0.43 7.68 11.87
C THR A 421 -0.34 7.34 10.39
N PRO A 422 0.88 7.22 9.82
CA PRO A 422 1.05 6.81 8.43
C PRO A 422 0.49 5.40 8.21
N ASP A 423 0.02 5.15 6.99
CA ASP A 423 -0.29 3.78 6.59
C ASP A 423 1.01 2.93 6.60
N PRO A 424 0.92 1.61 6.79
CA PRO A 424 2.11 0.77 6.95
C PRO A 424 3.10 0.85 5.78
N VAL A 425 2.63 1.04 4.54
CA VAL A 425 3.49 1.12 3.37
C VAL A 425 4.29 2.42 3.38
N LEU A 426 3.63 3.54 3.70
CA LEU A 426 4.30 4.83 3.83
C LEU A 426 5.27 4.87 5.03
N ALA A 427 4.89 4.25 6.15
CA ALA A 427 5.76 4.14 7.32
C ALA A 427 7.08 3.42 6.98
N ASP A 428 6.99 2.30 6.24
CA ASP A 428 8.16 1.56 5.75
C ASP A 428 9.02 2.41 4.80
N MET A 429 8.41 3.22 3.92
CA MET A 429 9.14 4.13 3.02
C MET A 429 9.92 5.20 3.79
N LEU A 430 9.26 5.86 4.76
CA LEU A 430 9.90 6.90 5.58
C LEU A 430 11.07 6.32 6.40
N ALA A 431 10.89 5.14 6.99
CA ALA A 431 11.95 4.45 7.71
C ALA A 431 13.13 4.10 6.79
N GLN A 432 12.85 3.66 5.56
CA GLN A 432 13.89 3.36 4.57
C GLN A 432 14.67 4.61 4.15
N HIS A 433 13.99 5.73 3.85
CA HIS A 433 14.65 7.00 3.55
C HIS A 433 15.50 7.50 4.71
N GLN A 434 14.99 7.40 5.95
CA GLN A 434 15.75 7.77 7.14
C GLN A 434 17.03 6.93 7.25
N GLN A 435 16.92 5.60 7.12
CA GLN A 435 18.07 4.70 7.16
C GLN A 435 19.09 4.98 6.04
N GLN A 436 18.64 5.20 4.81
CA GLN A 436 19.51 5.50 3.66
C GLN A 436 20.24 6.85 3.82
N SER A 437 19.61 7.79 4.52
CA SER A 437 20.17 9.14 4.74
C SER A 437 21.10 9.24 5.95
N GLU A 438 21.15 8.22 6.80
CA GLU A 438 21.84 8.25 8.11
C GLU A 438 23.35 8.41 7.96
N ASP A 439 23.99 7.67 7.05
CA ASP A 439 25.44 7.80 6.81
C ASP A 439 25.81 9.22 6.33
N LYS A 440 25.01 9.77 5.40
CA LYS A 440 25.18 11.14 4.88
C LYS A 440 25.01 12.17 6.00
N ARG A 441 24.02 11.97 6.88
CA ARG A 441 23.76 12.81 8.06
C ARG A 441 24.92 12.78 9.04
N GLN A 442 25.45 11.61 9.36
CA GLN A 442 26.58 11.45 10.27
C GLN A 442 27.87 12.08 9.73
N GLN A 443 28.16 11.86 8.44
CA GLN A 443 29.30 12.49 7.76
C GLN A 443 29.18 14.02 7.78
N LEU A 444 28.01 14.56 7.43
CA LEU A 444 27.75 16.00 7.46
C LEU A 444 27.92 16.58 8.87
N SER A 445 27.38 15.91 9.88
CA SER A 445 27.47 16.33 11.29
C SER A 445 28.92 16.36 11.78
N THR A 446 29.70 15.33 11.44
CA THR A 446 31.12 15.23 11.79
C THR A 446 31.94 16.36 11.15
N LEU A 447 31.75 16.59 9.85
CA LEU A 447 32.46 17.65 9.11
C LEU A 447 32.07 19.04 9.61
N ASN A 448 30.78 19.28 9.86
CA ASN A 448 30.31 20.55 10.42
C ASN A 448 30.88 20.82 11.80
N LYS A 449 30.92 19.81 12.69
CA LYS A 449 31.51 19.94 14.03
C LYS A 449 33.00 20.26 13.94
N ALA A 450 33.77 19.49 13.16
CA ALA A 450 35.19 19.75 12.97
C ALA A 450 35.44 21.15 12.37
N GLY A 451 34.63 21.57 11.40
CA GLY A 451 34.70 22.91 10.81
C GLY A 451 34.45 24.02 11.82
N MET A 452 33.45 23.85 12.69
CA MET A 452 33.16 24.78 13.78
C MET A 452 34.29 24.85 14.81
N ASP A 453 34.89 23.71 15.19
CA ASP A 453 36.03 23.66 16.10
C ASP A 453 37.23 24.43 15.52
N ARG A 454 37.57 24.19 14.23
CA ARG A 454 38.62 24.94 13.53
C ARG A 454 38.31 26.43 13.44
N TYR A 455 37.04 26.79 13.23
CA TYR A 455 36.61 28.19 13.18
C TYR A 455 36.79 28.87 14.53
N GLN A 456 36.42 28.21 15.64
CA GLN A 456 36.61 28.72 17.00
C GLN A 456 38.10 28.86 17.37
N ASP A 457 38.95 27.96 16.86
CA ASP A 457 40.41 28.05 16.98
C ASP A 457 41.03 29.21 16.16
N GLY A 458 40.24 29.97 15.40
CA GLY A 458 40.72 31.01 14.48
C GLY A 458 41.38 30.48 13.19
N LYS A 459 41.31 29.16 12.94
CA LYS A 459 41.88 28.50 11.76
C LYS A 459 40.89 28.52 10.60
N TYR A 460 40.56 29.71 10.12
CA TYR A 460 39.47 29.93 9.16
C TYR A 460 39.66 29.23 7.80
N GLN A 461 40.90 29.06 7.33
CA GLN A 461 41.17 28.32 6.09
C GLN A 461 40.90 26.81 6.23
N GLU A 462 41.27 26.21 7.37
CA GLU A 462 40.96 24.81 7.67
C GLU A 462 39.45 24.61 7.82
N ALA A 463 38.77 25.53 8.53
CA ALA A 463 37.32 25.53 8.68
C ALA A 463 36.60 25.59 7.32
N MET A 464 37.05 26.49 6.43
CA MET A 464 36.52 26.64 5.07
C MET A 464 36.62 25.32 4.28
N GLN A 465 37.76 24.62 4.33
CA GLN A 465 37.93 23.33 3.65
C GLN A 465 36.97 22.26 4.19
N LEU A 466 36.75 22.22 5.50
CA LEU A 466 35.81 21.26 6.12
C LEU A 466 34.36 21.54 5.74
N PHE A 467 33.95 22.82 5.68
CA PHE A 467 32.59 23.17 5.22
C PHE A 467 32.41 22.92 3.71
N GLU A 468 33.46 23.04 2.90
CA GLU A 468 33.42 22.63 1.49
C GLU A 468 33.22 21.11 1.35
N GLN A 469 33.92 20.31 2.16
CA GLN A 469 33.71 18.86 2.20
C GLN A 469 32.28 18.52 2.66
N ALA A 470 31.74 19.24 3.64
CA ALA A 470 30.34 19.10 4.06
C ALA A 470 29.35 19.35 2.90
N LEU A 471 29.58 20.38 2.08
CA LEU A 471 28.76 20.64 0.89
C LEU A 471 29.00 19.66 -0.26
N GLN A 472 30.13 18.96 -0.31
CA GLN A 472 30.30 17.83 -1.24
C GLN A 472 29.39 16.66 -0.85
N VAL A 473 29.23 16.41 0.46
CA VAL A 473 28.32 15.39 0.99
C VAL A 473 26.86 15.81 0.78
N ALA A 474 26.50 17.05 1.12
CA ALA A 474 25.14 17.57 0.99
C ALA A 474 25.12 18.93 0.26
N PRO A 475 25.04 18.94 -1.09
CA PRO A 475 25.19 20.16 -1.90
C PRO A 475 24.15 21.25 -1.65
N ALA A 476 22.95 20.86 -1.24
CA ALA A 476 21.87 21.78 -0.96
C ALA A 476 21.82 22.27 0.49
N ASN A 477 22.63 21.72 1.41
CA ASN A 477 22.47 21.95 2.85
C ASN A 477 22.69 23.42 3.26
N THR A 478 21.68 24.00 3.89
CA THR A 478 21.64 25.40 4.31
C THR A 478 22.71 25.72 5.34
N VAL A 479 22.83 24.89 6.38
CA VAL A 479 23.72 25.16 7.53
C VAL A 479 25.18 25.15 7.10
N ALA A 480 25.60 24.16 6.32
CA ALA A 480 26.94 24.05 5.78
C ALA A 480 27.27 25.24 4.85
N ALA A 481 26.31 25.70 4.03
CA ALA A 481 26.47 26.87 3.18
C ALA A 481 26.69 28.17 3.98
N LEU A 482 25.89 28.40 5.02
CA LEU A 482 26.04 29.56 5.91
C LEU A 482 27.38 29.53 6.66
N ASN A 483 27.77 28.36 7.17
CA ASN A 483 29.07 28.16 7.82
C ASN A 483 30.24 28.43 6.87
N LEU A 484 30.16 27.95 5.62
CA LEU A 484 31.17 28.21 4.61
C LEU A 484 31.27 29.70 4.27
N ILE A 485 30.14 30.38 4.09
CA ILE A 485 30.10 31.83 3.85
C ILE A 485 30.79 32.57 4.99
N GLN A 486 30.46 32.24 6.24
CA GLN A 486 31.05 32.88 7.41
C GLN A 486 32.57 32.65 7.49
N ALA A 487 33.06 31.43 7.20
CA ALA A 487 34.49 31.15 7.14
C ALA A 487 35.19 31.95 6.02
N MET A 488 34.60 32.02 4.83
CA MET A 488 35.15 32.79 3.71
C MET A 488 35.25 34.29 4.02
N LEU A 489 34.23 34.86 4.68
CA LEU A 489 34.25 36.27 5.09
C LEU A 489 35.33 36.56 6.12
N GLN A 490 35.54 35.67 7.09
CA GLN A 490 36.65 35.80 8.06
C GLN A 490 38.04 35.69 7.40
N VAL A 491 38.20 34.79 6.42
CA VAL A 491 39.45 34.75 5.64
C VAL A 491 39.66 36.06 4.88
N LEU A 492 38.62 36.63 4.26
CA LEU A 492 38.70 37.93 3.60
C LEU A 492 39.03 39.06 4.57
N GLU A 493 38.49 39.03 5.79
CA GLU A 493 38.78 40.01 6.84
C GLU A 493 40.26 39.97 7.26
N SER A 494 40.82 38.77 7.40
CA SER A 494 42.23 38.58 7.74
C SER A 494 43.19 39.11 6.65
N GLN A 495 42.73 39.23 5.40
CA GLN A 495 43.49 39.74 4.25
C GLN A 495 43.39 41.27 4.16
N GLN A 496 44.04 42.00 5.06
CA GLN A 496 43.93 43.47 5.20
C GLN A 496 43.88 44.27 3.87
N LYS A 497 45.01 44.38 3.14
CA LYS A 497 45.15 45.29 1.96
C LYS A 497 44.95 44.62 0.59
N HIS A 498 44.96 43.29 0.52
CA HIS A 498 44.85 42.54 -0.74
C HIS A 498 43.82 41.42 -0.62
N LYS A 499 42.55 41.81 -0.50
CA LYS A 499 41.43 40.86 -0.47
C LYS A 499 41.35 40.08 -1.78
N SER A 500 41.26 38.76 -1.68
CA SER A 500 41.17 37.89 -2.85
C SER A 500 39.84 38.07 -3.58
N LEU A 501 39.89 38.59 -4.81
CA LEU A 501 38.73 38.69 -5.69
C LEU A 501 38.12 37.31 -5.98
N ALA A 502 38.96 36.28 -6.11
CA ALA A 502 38.51 34.91 -6.35
C ALA A 502 37.68 34.38 -5.16
N LEU A 503 38.14 34.62 -3.93
CA LEU A 503 37.41 34.22 -2.73
C LEU A 503 36.09 34.99 -2.57
N TYR A 504 36.09 36.28 -2.87
CA TYR A 504 34.87 37.10 -2.89
C TYR A 504 33.86 36.60 -3.95
N GLN A 505 34.31 36.29 -5.16
CA GLN A 505 33.45 35.72 -6.21
C GLN A 505 32.91 34.33 -5.83
N ARG A 506 33.73 33.51 -5.18
CA ARG A 506 33.30 32.20 -4.65
C ARG A 506 32.26 32.35 -3.56
N CYS A 507 32.45 33.29 -2.63
CA CYS A 507 31.45 33.63 -1.63
C CYS A 507 30.12 34.03 -2.26
N ARG A 508 30.15 34.84 -3.33
CA ARG A 508 28.96 35.19 -4.13
C ARG A 508 28.25 33.96 -4.72
N GLN A 509 29.00 32.98 -5.20
CA GLN A 509 28.43 31.75 -5.76
C GLN A 509 27.68 30.96 -4.69
N VAL A 510 28.24 30.84 -3.49
CA VAL A 510 27.58 30.17 -2.36
C VAL A 510 26.36 30.97 -1.88
N PHE A 511 26.42 32.31 -1.83
CA PHE A 511 25.22 33.10 -1.55
C PHE A 511 24.08 32.82 -2.53
N LYS A 512 24.37 32.69 -3.83
CA LYS A 512 23.36 32.40 -4.86
C LYS A 512 22.70 31.03 -4.69
N THR A 513 23.35 30.06 -4.05
CA THR A 513 22.74 28.74 -3.84
C THR A 513 21.70 28.74 -2.72
N ILE A 514 21.71 29.76 -1.85
CA ILE A 514 20.77 29.92 -0.72
C ILE A 514 19.94 31.23 -0.77
N GLU A 515 20.15 32.10 -1.77
CA GLU A 515 19.46 33.40 -1.91
C GLU A 515 17.93 33.31 -2.08
N GLN A 516 17.44 32.16 -2.56
CA GLN A 516 16.01 31.89 -2.73
C GLN A 516 15.52 30.78 -1.81
N ALA A 517 16.34 30.39 -0.83
CA ALA A 517 15.99 29.33 0.11
C ALA A 517 15.06 29.85 1.19
N LEU A 518 14.08 29.03 1.59
CA LEU A 518 13.28 29.33 2.76
C LEU A 518 14.09 28.95 4.00
N LEU A 519 14.59 29.96 4.70
CA LEU A 519 15.40 29.77 5.89
C LEU A 519 14.52 29.78 7.13
N MET A 520 14.80 28.88 8.08
CA MET A 520 14.25 29.01 9.43
C MET A 520 14.64 30.38 10.00
N GLU A 521 13.83 30.94 10.90
CA GLU A 521 13.98 32.33 11.37
C GLU A 521 15.41 32.68 11.83
N HIS A 522 16.05 31.77 12.57
CA HIS A 522 17.42 31.93 13.03
C HIS A 522 18.45 31.89 11.88
N HIS A 523 18.25 31.03 10.87
CA HIS A 523 19.09 30.98 9.67
C HIS A 523 18.90 32.23 8.80
N GLN A 524 17.68 32.78 8.74
CA GLN A 524 17.38 34.01 8.01
C GLN A 524 18.08 35.23 8.62
N GLN A 525 18.05 35.36 9.94
CA GLN A 525 18.79 36.41 10.66
C GLN A 525 20.28 36.33 10.35
N ARG A 526 20.87 35.13 10.49
CA ARG A 526 22.28 34.88 10.20
C ARG A 526 22.65 35.16 8.73
N TYR A 527 21.79 34.79 7.78
CA TYR A 527 21.98 35.09 6.36
C TYR A 527 22.07 36.60 6.11
N ASN A 528 21.13 37.37 6.68
CA ASN A 528 21.07 38.82 6.50
C ASN A 528 22.33 39.50 7.06
N GLU A 529 22.82 39.07 8.23
CA GLU A 529 24.06 39.59 8.83
C GLU A 529 25.28 39.32 7.93
N LEU A 530 25.45 38.08 7.47
CA LEU A 530 26.56 37.71 6.57
C LEU A 530 26.47 38.46 5.24
N GLN A 531 25.26 38.68 4.72
CA GLN A 531 25.04 39.41 3.48
C GLN A 531 25.45 40.89 3.62
N GLN A 532 25.15 41.53 4.75
CA GLN A 532 25.60 42.89 5.04
C GLN A 532 27.14 42.97 5.10
N GLN A 533 27.78 42.04 5.80
CA GLN A 533 29.25 41.96 5.87
C GLN A 533 29.88 41.80 4.47
N TYR A 534 29.34 40.88 3.66
CA TYR A 534 29.77 40.65 2.29
C TYR A 534 29.64 41.91 1.41
N GLN A 535 28.53 42.66 1.54
CA GLN A 535 28.34 43.92 0.82
C GLN A 535 29.36 44.98 1.23
N GLY A 536 29.76 45.04 2.51
CA GLY A 536 30.83 45.92 2.99
C GLY A 536 32.15 45.71 2.23
N TYR A 537 32.56 44.47 2.03
CA TYR A 537 33.80 44.15 1.29
C TYR A 537 33.75 44.49 -0.20
N ARG A 538 32.56 44.58 -0.80
CA ARG A 538 32.41 45.04 -2.21
C ARG A 538 32.96 46.45 -2.40
N HIS A 539 32.78 47.32 -1.41
CA HIS A 539 33.24 48.71 -1.47
C HIS A 539 34.77 48.80 -1.35
N GLU A 540 35.36 47.98 -0.49
CA GLU A 540 36.82 47.94 -0.28
C GLU A 540 37.58 47.33 -1.47
N LEU A 541 37.01 46.31 -2.12
CA LEU A 541 37.57 45.72 -3.34
C LEU A 541 37.56 46.69 -4.53
N LYS A 542 36.58 47.61 -4.60
CA LYS A 542 36.54 48.69 -5.61
C LYS A 542 37.52 49.83 -5.35
N GLN A 543 37.99 49.99 -4.11
CA GLN A 543 38.98 51.01 -3.73
C GLN A 543 40.43 50.51 -3.87
N SER A 544 40.62 49.19 -4.01
CA SER A 544 41.92 48.51 -4.08
C SER A 544 42.34 48.12 -5.51
N SER A 545 41.43 48.27 -6.47
CA SER A 545 41.62 48.12 -7.92
C SER A 545 41.80 49.47 -8.58
#